data_AF-A0A916Y1Y8-F1
#
_entry.id   AF-A0A916Y1Y8-F1
#
_cell.length_a   1.000
_cell.length_b   1.000
_cell.length_c   1.000
_cell.angle_alpha   90.00
_cell.angle_beta   90.00
_cell.angle_gamma   90.00
#
_symmetry.space_group_name_H-M   'P 1'
#
loop_
_entity.id
_entity.type
_entity.pdbx_description
1 polymer ?
#
loop_
_entity_poly.entity_id
_entity_poly.type
_entity_poly.pdbx_seq_one_letter_code
_entity_poly.pdbx_strand_id
1 'polypeptide(L)'
;MGGLMHHIRYMTVAVLGLAFLGGCTADKPLPPVFNAVFGLSSAQSNPYAVGRIDEKSAGPRDTVVGAAANSPGNCIWEGDGARRFRDTCPEGYTTSR
;
A
#
# COMPACT_ATOMS: atom_id res chain seq x y z
N MET A 1 -25.68 47.87 32.01
CA MET A 1 -24.82 47.54 30.86
C MET A 1 -23.80 46.46 31.25
N GLY A 2 -24.24 45.24 31.60
CA GLY A 2 -23.34 44.17 32.11
C GLY A 2 -23.49 42.81 31.43
N GLY A 3 -24.54 42.60 30.62
CA GLY A 3 -24.81 41.32 29.94
C GLY A 3 -23.98 41.11 28.66
N LEU A 4 -23.73 42.17 27.88
CA LEU A 4 -23.05 42.06 26.58
C LEU A 4 -21.59 41.58 26.70
N MET A 5 -20.87 42.02 27.74
CA MET A 5 -19.48 41.60 28.00
C MET A 5 -19.37 40.14 28.47
N HIS A 6 -20.41 39.59 29.09
CA HIS A 6 -20.43 38.19 29.49
C HIS A 6 -20.61 37.28 28.28
N HIS A 7 -21.50 37.61 27.34
CA HIS A 7 -21.72 36.80 26.13
C HIS A 7 -20.48 36.70 25.23
N ILE A 8 -19.72 37.78 25.09
CA ILE A 8 -18.47 37.81 24.31
C ILE A 8 -17.42 36.90 24.96
N ARG A 9 -17.31 36.91 26.29
CA ARG A 9 -16.38 36.05 27.04
C ARG A 9 -16.73 34.56 26.92
N TYR A 10 -18.00 34.21 27.05
CA TYR A 10 -18.44 32.80 26.92
C TYR A 10 -18.29 32.28 25.49
N MET A 11 -18.56 33.10 24.48
CA MET A 11 -18.40 32.73 23.07
C MET A 11 -16.93 32.47 22.71
N THR A 12 -16.00 33.24 23.28
CA THR A 12 -14.56 33.06 23.05
C THR A 12 -14.05 31.74 23.67
N VAL A 13 -14.53 31.39 24.87
CA VAL A 13 -14.19 30.11 25.54
C VAL A 13 -14.77 28.92 24.79
N ALA A 14 -16.00 29.03 24.28
CA ALA A 14 -16.65 27.96 23.52
C ALA A 14 -15.93 27.65 22.20
N VAL A 15 -15.50 28.67 21.46
CA VAL A 15 -14.77 28.50 20.19
C VAL A 15 -13.38 27.89 20.42
N LEU A 16 -12.67 28.29 21.50
CA LEU A 16 -11.40 27.66 21.87
C LEU A 16 -11.58 26.19 22.28
N GLY A 17 -12.64 25.86 23.02
CA GLY A 17 -12.93 24.48 23.42
C GLY A 17 -13.22 23.56 22.23
N LEU A 18 -13.90 24.06 21.20
CA LEU A 18 -14.18 23.32 19.97
C LEU A 18 -12.93 23.09 19.11
N ALA A 19 -11.96 24.01 19.13
CA ALA A 19 -10.68 23.84 18.42
C ALA A 19 -9.78 22.75 19.05
N PHE A 20 -9.91 22.50 20.36
CA PHE A 20 -9.21 21.39 21.03
C PHE A 20 -9.85 20.01 20.80
N LEU A 21 -11.13 19.96 20.39
CA LEU A 21 -11.81 18.71 20.01
C LEU A 21 -11.56 18.31 18.55
N GLY A 22 -10.98 19.20 17.74
CA GLY A 22 -10.62 18.96 16.33
C GLY A 22 -9.31 18.21 16.10
N GLY A 23 -8.70 17.65 17.16
CA GLY A 23 -7.45 16.88 17.08
C GLY A 23 -7.60 15.47 16.50
N CYS A 24 -8.23 15.33 15.32
CA CYS A 24 -8.16 14.12 14.51
C CYS A 24 -6.94 14.20 13.57
N THR A 25 -5.73 14.13 14.11
CA THR A 25 -4.52 13.82 13.30
C THR A 25 -3.58 12.90 14.07
N ALA A 26 -4.11 11.76 14.49
CA ALA A 26 -3.32 10.56 14.64
C ALA A 26 -4.08 9.48 13.89
N ASP A 27 -3.68 9.18 12.66
CA ASP A 27 -4.13 8.00 11.92
C ASP A 27 -3.53 6.73 12.56
N LYS A 28 -3.86 6.53 13.84
CA LYS A 28 -3.63 5.38 14.75
C LYS A 28 -2.21 4.82 14.86
N PRO A 29 -1.65 4.65 16.08
CA PRO A 29 -0.55 3.71 16.26
C PRO A 29 -1.04 2.33 15.79
N LEU A 30 -0.30 1.73 14.86
CA LEU A 30 -0.59 0.40 14.36
C LEU A 30 -0.69 -0.56 15.56
N PRO A 31 -1.65 -1.51 15.55
CA PRO A 31 -1.80 -2.44 16.67
C PRO A 31 -0.47 -3.18 16.90
N PRO A 32 -0.18 -3.62 18.14
CA PRO A 32 1.10 -4.25 18.50
C PRO A 32 1.42 -5.56 17.75
N VAL A 33 0.49 -6.03 16.92
CA VAL A 33 0.62 -7.17 16.02
C VAL A 33 1.03 -6.81 14.58
N PHE A 34 1.15 -5.52 14.25
CA PHE A 34 1.62 -5.10 12.92
C PHE A 34 3.10 -5.48 12.78
N ASN A 35 3.41 -6.41 11.87
CA ASN A 35 4.71 -7.11 11.73
C ASN A 35 5.07 -8.13 12.82
N ALA A 36 4.12 -8.60 13.65
CA ALA A 36 4.42 -9.69 14.58
C ALA A 36 4.64 -11.00 13.81
N VAL A 37 5.87 -11.51 13.84
CA VAL A 37 6.23 -12.82 13.30
C VAL A 37 6.57 -13.73 14.48
N PHE A 38 5.71 -14.69 14.76
CA PHE A 38 5.89 -15.63 15.86
C PHE A 38 6.62 -16.89 15.39
N GLY A 39 7.56 -17.41 16.19
CA GLY A 39 8.25 -18.68 15.92
C GLY A 39 9.42 -18.61 14.94
N LEU A 40 9.83 -17.42 14.49
CA LEU A 40 11.00 -17.21 13.63
C LEU A 40 12.00 -16.27 14.30
N SER A 41 13.20 -16.76 14.59
CA SER A 41 14.29 -15.99 15.22
C SER A 41 14.92 -14.94 14.28
N SER A 42 14.69 -15.03 12.97
CA SER A 42 15.24 -14.13 11.94
C SER A 42 14.21 -13.79 10.86
N ALA A 43 12.99 -13.47 11.26
CA ALA A 43 11.97 -13.07 10.29
C ALA A 43 12.36 -11.77 9.59
N GLN A 44 12.51 -11.80 8.26
CA GLN A 44 12.55 -10.57 7.47
C GLN A 44 11.16 -9.91 7.53
N SER A 45 11.12 -8.67 8.00
CA SER A 45 9.94 -7.82 7.90
C SER A 45 10.11 -6.88 6.71
N ASN A 46 9.19 -6.93 5.76
CA ASN A 46 9.06 -5.92 4.71
C ASN A 46 7.80 -5.10 5.02
N PRO A 47 7.92 -3.84 5.47
CA PRO A 47 6.77 -3.06 5.88
C PRO A 47 5.85 -2.80 4.68
N TYR A 48 4.54 -2.80 4.95
CA TYR A 48 3.57 -2.37 3.95
C TYR A 48 3.86 -0.92 3.52
N ALA A 49 3.98 -0.70 2.22
CA ALA A 49 4.14 0.62 1.63
C ALA A 49 3.01 0.86 0.61
N VAL A 50 2.37 2.01 0.69
CA VAL A 50 1.41 2.46 -0.33
C VAL A 50 2.19 3.00 -1.51
N GLY A 51 1.87 2.53 -2.71
CA GLY A 51 2.52 2.96 -3.94
C GLY A 51 1.84 2.38 -5.18
N ARG A 52 2.29 2.80 -6.35
CA ARG A 52 1.91 2.17 -7.62
C ARG A 52 3.02 1.23 -8.04
N ILE A 53 2.65 0.02 -8.43
CA ILE A 53 3.56 -0.88 -9.13
C ILE A 53 3.41 -0.53 -10.60
N ASP A 54 4.51 -0.10 -11.22
CA ASP A 54 4.51 0.18 -12.65
C ASP A 54 4.19 -1.11 -13.43
N GLU A 55 3.28 -0.97 -14.38
CA GLU A 55 2.95 -2.04 -15.31
C GLU A 55 4.14 -2.23 -16.26
N LYS A 56 4.72 -3.43 -16.25
CA LYS A 56 5.86 -3.78 -17.08
C LYS A 56 5.37 -4.63 -18.25
N SER A 57 5.84 -4.30 -19.45
CA SER A 57 5.69 -5.15 -20.63
C SER A 57 7.03 -5.82 -20.96
N ALA A 58 6.95 -7.01 -21.55
CA ALA A 58 8.08 -7.84 -21.93
C ALA A 58 8.91 -7.16 -23.02
N GLY A 59 10.19 -6.98 -22.73
CA GLY A 59 11.18 -6.48 -23.68
C GLY A 59 12.07 -7.58 -24.25
N PRO A 60 12.92 -7.27 -25.24
CA PRO A 60 13.78 -8.25 -25.91
C PRO A 60 14.83 -8.94 -25.02
N ARG A 61 15.09 -8.40 -23.82
CA ARG A 61 16.05 -8.96 -22.84
C ARG A 61 15.39 -9.81 -21.76
N ASP A 62 14.06 -9.78 -21.68
CA ASP A 62 13.32 -10.55 -20.69
C ASP A 62 13.16 -12.00 -21.18
N THR A 63 13.03 -12.95 -20.25
CA THR A 63 12.91 -14.39 -20.57
C THR A 63 11.63 -14.96 -20.01
N VAL A 64 10.93 -15.80 -20.77
CA VAL A 64 9.77 -16.53 -20.28
C VAL A 64 10.21 -17.63 -19.32
N VAL A 65 9.70 -17.60 -18.09
CA VAL A 65 9.97 -18.64 -17.07
C VAL A 65 8.84 -19.65 -16.92
N GLY A 66 7.65 -19.37 -17.49
CA GLY A 66 6.54 -20.32 -17.50
C GLY A 66 5.20 -19.70 -17.88
N ALA A 67 4.17 -20.53 -17.97
CA ALA A 67 2.81 -20.10 -18.22
C ALA A 67 2.16 -19.49 -16.96
N ALA A 68 1.32 -18.47 -17.12
CA ALA A 68 0.53 -17.94 -16.01
C ALA A 68 -0.65 -18.87 -15.70
N ALA A 69 -0.65 -19.50 -14.52
CA ALA A 69 -1.63 -20.51 -14.14
C ALA A 69 -3.09 -20.03 -14.20
N ASN A 70 -3.36 -18.77 -13.86
CA ASN A 70 -4.70 -18.20 -13.77
C ASN A 70 -4.99 -17.15 -14.86
N SER A 71 -4.23 -17.14 -15.95
CA SER A 71 -4.45 -16.17 -17.03
C SER A 71 -4.03 -16.76 -18.38
N PRO A 72 -4.99 -17.39 -19.09
CA PRO A 72 -4.74 -17.99 -20.40
C PRO A 72 -4.15 -16.97 -21.38
N GLY A 73 -3.17 -17.39 -22.18
CA GLY A 73 -2.46 -16.52 -23.13
C GLY A 73 -1.35 -15.66 -22.51
N ASN A 74 -1.25 -15.61 -21.19
CA ASN A 74 -0.19 -14.89 -20.49
C ASN A 74 0.88 -15.82 -19.95
N CYS A 75 2.10 -15.31 -19.94
CA CYS A 75 3.30 -15.94 -19.45
C CYS A 75 3.88 -15.14 -18.28
N ILE A 76 4.65 -15.82 -17.43
CA ILE A 76 5.48 -15.19 -16.43
C ILE A 76 6.83 -14.93 -17.09
N TRP A 77 7.22 -13.65 -17.12
CA TRP A 77 8.49 -13.16 -17.63
C TRP A 77 9.41 -12.83 -16.47
N GLU A 78 10.69 -13.12 -16.62
CA GLU A 78 11.76 -12.68 -15.74
C GLU A 78 12.57 -11.61 -16.46
N GLY A 79 12.70 -10.46 -15.81
CA GLY A 79 13.48 -9.34 -16.33
C GLY A 79 14.54 -8.83 -15.38
N ASP A 80 15.02 -7.62 -15.66
CA ASP A 80 16.10 -7.00 -14.89
C ASP A 80 15.87 -7.07 -13.37
N GLY A 81 16.93 -7.43 -12.64
CA GLY A 81 16.91 -7.53 -11.18
C GLY A 81 16.07 -8.69 -10.63
N ALA A 82 15.93 -9.78 -11.41
CA ALA A 82 15.15 -10.97 -11.06
C ALA A 82 13.66 -10.67 -10.76
N ARG A 83 13.13 -9.57 -11.30
CA ARG A 83 11.72 -9.22 -11.15
C ARG A 83 10.88 -10.05 -12.11
N ARG A 84 9.89 -10.74 -11.53
CA ARG A 84 8.89 -11.49 -12.29
C ARG A 84 7.63 -10.67 -12.50
N PHE A 85 7.10 -10.72 -13.71
CA PHE A 85 5.88 -10.02 -14.09
C PHE A 85 5.11 -10.85 -15.12
N ARG A 86 3.85 -10.48 -15.34
CA ARG A 86 2.96 -11.16 -16.27
C ARG A 86 2.84 -10.30 -17.52
N ASP A 87 2.96 -10.94 -18.68
CA ASP A 87 2.64 -10.34 -19.96
C ASP A 87 2.25 -11.45 -20.95
N THR A 88 1.80 -11.06 -22.14
CA THR A 88 1.44 -11.94 -23.24
C THR A 88 2.57 -12.93 -23.52
N CYS A 89 2.22 -14.19 -23.76
CA CYS A 89 3.20 -15.18 -24.20
C CYS A 89 3.76 -14.83 -25.59
N PRO A 90 5.03 -15.13 -25.88
CA PRO A 90 5.59 -14.94 -27.21
C PRO A 90 4.91 -15.89 -28.21
N GLU A 91 4.92 -15.49 -29.49
CA GLU A 91 4.33 -16.33 -30.54
C GLU A 91 4.96 -17.72 -30.58
N GLY A 92 4.13 -18.74 -30.79
CA GLY A 92 4.56 -20.14 -30.83
C GLY A 92 4.83 -20.75 -29.44
N TYR A 93 4.67 -20.01 -28.35
CA TYR A 93 4.79 -20.57 -27.00
C TYR A 93 3.65 -21.55 -26.73
N THR A 94 3.98 -22.84 -26.71
CA THR A 94 3.06 -23.91 -26.31
C THR A 94 3.40 -24.35 -24.90
N THR A 95 2.40 -24.43 -24.04
CA THR A 95 2.55 -25.05 -22.72
C THR A 95 2.67 -26.55 -22.95
N SER A 96 3.89 -27.10 -22.96
CA SER A 96 4.08 -28.55 -22.98
C SER A 96 3.42 -29.12 -21.73
N ARG A 97 2.27 -29.75 -21.92
CA ARG A 97 1.55 -30.50 -20.89
C ARG A 97 2.15 -31.90 -20.79
#